data_AF-A0A7S1QLB1-F1
#
_entry.id   AF-A0A7S1QLB1-F1
#
_cell.length_a   1.000
_cell.length_b   1.000
_cell.length_c   1.000
_cell.angle_alpha   90.00
_cell.angle_beta   90.00
_cell.angle_gamma   90.00
#
_symmetry.space_group_name_H-M   'P 1'
#
loop_
_entity.id
_entity.type
_entity.pdbx_description
1 polymer ?
#
loop_
_entity_poly.entity_id
_entity_poly.type
_entity_poly.pdbx_seq_one_letter_code
_entity_poly.pdbx_strand_id
1 'polypeptide(L)'
;DTADEGRPDLQEHLTALAKPSSTTTSKPRHCFQNAMEIFCPVAGKWKVGPLTAKVRCQPADVCCRGLYITCGGFDGEDYHRTVEAFEPELKLNSWRSLASMVVPRADATASAVDSMSMVLV
;
A
#
# COMPACT_ATOMS: atom_id res chain seq x y z
N ASP A 1 -60.85 6.08 -46.57
CA ASP A 1 -61.05 4.98 -45.63
C ASP A 1 -59.70 4.32 -45.38
N THR A 2 -59.04 4.38 -44.23
CA THR A 2 -59.32 4.75 -42.82
C THR A 2 -57.91 4.88 -42.22
N ALA A 3 -57.46 6.03 -41.72
CA ALA A 3 -57.53 6.46 -40.32
C ALA A 3 -57.24 5.35 -39.29
N ASP A 4 -56.09 5.42 -38.60
CA ASP A 4 -55.92 5.32 -37.11
C ASP A 4 -54.41 5.38 -36.82
N GLU A 5 -53.81 6.43 -36.22
CA GLU A 5 -53.89 6.90 -34.82
C GLU A 5 -53.56 5.83 -33.76
N GLY A 6 -52.70 6.18 -32.81
CA GLY A 6 -52.73 5.56 -31.47
C GLY A 6 -51.54 4.73 -30.99
N ARG A 7 -50.55 5.45 -30.44
CA ARG A 7 -49.84 5.21 -29.14
C ARG A 7 -49.06 3.91 -28.84
N PRO A 8 -48.02 4.02 -27.99
CA PRO A 8 -47.09 2.93 -27.68
C PRO A 8 -47.56 2.08 -26.50
N ASP A 9 -47.33 0.77 -26.56
CA ASP A 9 -47.47 -0.11 -25.40
C ASP A 9 -46.23 -0.97 -25.16
N LEU A 10 -45.91 -1.05 -23.86
CA LEU A 10 -44.75 -1.73 -23.32
C LEU A 10 -45.00 -3.23 -23.25
N GLN A 11 -44.01 -4.02 -23.62
CA GLN A 11 -43.70 -5.23 -22.86
C GLN A 11 -42.18 -5.45 -22.83
N GLU A 12 -41.58 -5.04 -21.70
CA GLU A 12 -40.60 -5.78 -20.89
C GLU A 12 -39.34 -6.39 -21.56
N HIS A 13 -38.13 -6.40 -21.00
CA HIS A 13 -37.61 -6.10 -19.68
C HIS A 13 -36.08 -6.15 -19.84
N LEU A 14 -35.37 -5.26 -19.13
CA LEU A 14 -34.06 -5.49 -18.51
C LEU A 14 -32.78 -5.69 -19.36
N THR A 15 -31.87 -4.76 -19.06
CA THR A 15 -30.41 -4.91 -18.93
C THR A 15 -29.57 -4.47 -20.13
N ALA A 16 -29.14 -3.21 -20.03
CA ALA A 16 -27.91 -2.73 -20.62
C ALA A 16 -26.72 -3.60 -20.15
N LEU A 17 -26.19 -4.44 -21.04
CA LEU A 17 -24.93 -5.16 -20.84
C LEU A 17 -24.03 -4.95 -22.07
N ALA A 18 -23.17 -3.94 -21.92
CA ALA A 18 -21.79 -3.85 -22.38
C ALA A 18 -21.35 -4.66 -23.62
N LYS A 19 -20.93 -3.93 -24.67
CA LYS A 19 -19.65 -4.18 -25.36
C LYS A 19 -19.03 -2.80 -25.67
N PRO A 20 -17.72 -2.58 -25.43
CA PRO A 20 -16.71 -3.40 -26.07
C PRO A 20 -15.69 -4.00 -25.11
N SER A 21 -15.23 -5.17 -25.54
CA SER A 21 -13.93 -5.74 -25.24
C SER A 21 -12.84 -4.66 -25.25
N SER A 22 -12.53 -4.14 -24.07
CA SER A 22 -11.20 -3.60 -23.80
C SER A 22 -10.37 -4.77 -23.32
N THR A 23 -9.45 -5.19 -24.18
CA THR A 23 -8.26 -5.94 -23.79
C THR A 23 -7.43 -5.06 -22.85
N THR A 24 -7.86 -4.91 -21.60
CA THR A 24 -6.94 -4.58 -20.51
C THR A 24 -6.11 -5.82 -20.28
N THR A 25 -4.93 -5.85 -20.91
CA THR A 25 -3.81 -6.66 -20.45
C THR A 25 -3.70 -6.38 -18.96
N SER A 26 -4.10 -7.32 -18.10
CA SER A 26 -3.88 -7.16 -16.67
C SER A 26 -2.37 -7.12 -16.50
N LYS A 27 -1.81 -5.90 -16.31
CA LYS A 27 -0.45 -5.73 -15.81
C LYS A 27 -0.28 -6.75 -14.70
N PRO A 28 0.81 -7.54 -14.69
CA PRO A 28 1.01 -8.50 -13.62
C PRO A 28 0.86 -7.73 -12.31
N ARG A 29 -0.12 -8.13 -11.51
CA ARG A 29 -0.26 -7.60 -10.16
C ARG A 29 1.04 -7.99 -9.47
N HIS A 30 1.98 -7.06 -9.39
CA HIS A 30 3.12 -7.20 -8.50
C HIS A 30 2.53 -7.64 -7.16
N CYS A 31 2.94 -8.81 -6.69
CA CYS A 31 2.42 -9.39 -5.47
C CYS A 31 2.98 -8.60 -4.29
N PHE A 32 2.36 -7.46 -4.01
CA PHE A 32 2.70 -6.64 -2.86
C PHE A 32 2.11 -7.30 -1.62
N GLN A 33 2.88 -8.17 -0.99
CA GLN A 33 2.50 -8.71 0.31
C GLN A 33 2.87 -7.69 1.39
N ASN A 34 1.87 -7.21 2.11
CA ASN A 34 2.10 -6.51 3.37
C ASN A 34 2.36 -7.57 4.43
N ALA A 35 3.63 -7.93 4.59
CA ALA A 35 4.08 -8.91 5.56
C ALA A 35 5.28 -8.35 6.30
N MET A 36 5.26 -8.50 7.63
CA MET A 36 6.39 -8.26 8.49
C MET A 36 6.70 -9.55 9.23
N GLU A 37 7.96 -9.95 9.25
CA GLU A 37 8.43 -11.07 10.04
C GLU A 37 9.53 -10.61 10.99
N ILE A 38 9.49 -11.12 12.22
CA ILE A 38 10.45 -10.77 13.27
C ILE A 38 11.19 -12.03 13.67
N PHE A 39 12.51 -12.02 13.56
CA PHE A 39 13.37 -13.13 13.98
C PHE A 39 13.74 -13.00 15.46
N CYS A 40 13.51 -14.07 16.23
CA CYS A 40 14.02 -14.18 17.60
C CYS A 40 15.33 -14.98 17.60
N PRO A 41 16.50 -14.34 17.83
CA PRO A 41 17.79 -15.03 17.77
C PRO A 41 17.98 -16.06 18.89
N VAL A 42 17.34 -15.85 20.04
CA VAL A 42 17.40 -16.78 21.18
C VAL A 42 16.59 -18.06 20.90
N ALA A 43 15.43 -17.92 20.26
CA ALA A 43 14.55 -19.06 19.95
C ALA A 43 14.86 -19.70 18.58
N GLY A 44 15.62 -19.03 17.72
CA GLY A 44 15.91 -19.46 16.35
C GLY A 44 14.66 -19.53 15.47
N LYS A 45 13.66 -18.68 15.71
CA LYS A 45 12.35 -18.73 15.05
C LYS A 45 11.92 -17.37 14.52
N TRP A 46 11.25 -17.40 13.38
CA TRP A 46 10.49 -16.28 12.83
C TRP A 46 9.08 -16.27 13.43
N LYS A 47 8.53 -15.07 13.62
CA LYS A 47 7.12 -14.84 13.96
C LYS A 47 6.56 -13.75 13.05
N VAL A 48 5.26 -13.83 12.78
CA VAL A 48 4.53 -12.75 12.10
C VAL A 48 4.50 -11.52 13.00
N GLY A 49 4.90 -10.38 12.45
CA GLY A 49 4.84 -9.05 13.08
C GLY A 49 3.57 -8.28 12.70
N PRO A 50 3.38 -7.08 13.26
CA PRO A 50 2.28 -6.21 12.85
C PRO A 50 2.46 -5.72 11.41
N LEU A 51 1.36 -5.52 10.72
CA LEU A 51 1.36 -5.02 9.36
C LEU A 51 1.52 -3.50 9.34
N THR A 52 2.22 -2.98 8.33
CA THR A 52 2.25 -1.55 8.04
C THR A 52 0.86 -1.07 7.58
N ALA A 53 0.56 0.22 7.70
CA ALA A 53 -0.73 0.73 7.25
C ALA A 53 -0.88 0.74 5.72
N LYS A 54 0.24 0.87 4.99
CA LYS A 54 0.23 0.77 3.52
C LYS A 54 1.16 -0.32 3.02
N VAL A 55 0.62 -1.13 2.13
CA VAL A 55 1.41 -2.04 1.32
C VAL A 55 2.42 -1.24 0.49
N ARG A 56 3.68 -1.66 0.51
CA ARG A 56 4.77 -0.97 -0.18
C ARG A 56 5.86 -1.96 -0.58
N CYS A 57 6.54 -1.70 -1.68
CA CYS A 57 7.82 -2.31 -2.03
C CYS A 57 8.93 -1.25 -2.07
N GLN A 58 10.17 -1.70 -1.92
CA GLN A 58 11.37 -0.86 -1.95
C GLN A 58 11.30 0.40 -1.05
N PRO A 59 10.81 0.29 0.21
CA PRO A 59 10.94 1.39 1.14
C PRO A 59 12.42 1.57 1.53
N ALA A 60 12.73 2.73 2.09
CA ALA A 60 13.98 2.94 2.79
C ALA A 60 13.78 2.72 4.28
N ASP A 61 14.52 1.78 4.86
CA ASP A 61 14.38 1.38 6.25
C ASP A 61 15.60 1.79 7.09
N VAL A 62 15.37 2.19 8.35
CA VAL A 62 16.44 2.58 9.27
C VAL A 62 16.06 2.31 10.72
N CYS A 63 17.03 1.86 11.53
CA CYS A 63 16.89 1.82 12.98
C CYS A 63 17.39 3.13 13.58
N CYS A 64 16.53 3.85 14.29
CA CYS A 64 16.89 5.10 14.97
C CYS A 64 16.21 5.17 16.34
N ARG A 65 17.00 5.36 17.41
CA ARG A 65 16.54 5.36 18.82
C ARG A 65 15.69 4.14 19.23
N GLY A 66 16.02 2.96 18.71
CA GLY A 66 15.27 1.74 19.00
C GLY A 66 13.93 1.63 18.27
N LEU A 67 13.62 2.56 17.36
CA LEU A 67 12.50 2.46 16.43
C LEU A 67 13.00 1.91 15.10
N TYR A 68 12.22 1.02 14.50
CA TYR A 68 12.40 0.66 13.09
C TYR A 68 11.53 1.58 12.25
N ILE A 69 12.12 2.41 11.42
CA ILE A 69 11.43 3.42 10.63
C ILE A 69 11.47 3.02 9.16
N THR A 70 10.31 3.01 8.52
CA THR A 70 10.15 2.77 7.08
C THR A 70 9.69 4.04 6.38
N CYS A 71 10.35 4.41 5.29
CA CYS A 71 10.13 5.64 4.55
C CYS A 71 9.80 5.34 3.08
N GLY A 72 8.68 5.86 2.60
CA GLY A 72 8.32 5.80 1.19
C GLY A 72 8.03 4.38 0.69
N GLY A 73 8.48 4.06 -0.53
CA GLY A 73 8.15 2.85 -1.26
C GLY A 73 7.08 3.09 -2.32
N PHE A 74 6.70 2.01 -3.00
CA PHE A 74 5.76 1.99 -4.13
C PHE A 74 4.71 0.89 -3.92
N ASP A 75 3.43 1.18 -4.18
CA ASP A 75 2.33 0.22 -3.98
C ASP A 75 1.81 -0.41 -5.29
N GLY A 76 2.47 -0.11 -6.42
CA GLY A 76 2.03 -0.53 -7.76
C GLY A 76 1.35 0.56 -8.56
N GLU A 77 0.89 1.62 -7.90
CA GLU A 77 0.23 2.76 -8.51
C GLU A 77 1.01 4.05 -8.23
N ASP A 78 1.35 4.31 -6.96
CA ASP A 78 1.93 5.57 -6.52
C ASP A 78 3.19 5.39 -5.64
N TYR A 79 4.10 6.34 -5.77
CA TYR A 79 5.21 6.50 -4.83
C TYR A 79 4.71 7.13 -3.53
N HIS A 80 5.23 6.66 -2.40
CA HIS A 80 4.83 7.14 -1.10
C HIS A 80 5.79 8.17 -0.52
N ARG A 81 5.22 9.19 0.13
CA ARG A 81 5.93 10.09 1.04
C ARG A 81 5.73 9.72 2.51
N THR A 82 4.91 8.72 2.80
CA THR A 82 4.57 8.32 4.16
C THR A 82 5.77 7.74 4.89
N VAL A 83 5.85 8.01 6.18
CA VAL A 83 6.85 7.43 7.08
C VAL A 83 6.11 6.75 8.22
N GLU A 84 6.48 5.51 8.53
CA GLU A 84 5.93 4.75 9.65
C GLU A 84 7.06 4.25 10.55
N ALA A 85 6.82 4.19 11.85
CA ALA A 85 7.76 3.64 12.83
C ALA A 85 7.12 2.47 13.56
N PHE A 86 7.82 1.35 13.58
CA PHE A 86 7.52 0.21 14.42
C PHE A 86 8.20 0.37 15.77
N GLU A 87 7.40 0.24 16.82
CA GLU A 87 7.84 0.25 18.22
C GLU A 87 7.97 -1.20 18.71
N PRO A 88 9.20 -1.75 18.79
CA PRO A 88 9.43 -3.14 19.18
C PRO A 88 9.24 -3.38 20.69
N GLU A 89 9.10 -2.32 21.49
CA GLU A 89 8.90 -2.45 22.93
C GLU A 89 7.66 -3.31 23.21
N LEU A 90 7.80 -4.17 24.22
CA LEU A 90 6.84 -5.19 24.68
C LEU A 90 5.39 -4.71 24.90
N LYS A 91 5.11 -3.41 24.79
CA LYS A 91 3.81 -2.79 25.14
C LYS A 91 2.93 -2.41 23.94
N LEU A 92 3.48 -2.10 22.76
CA LEU A 92 2.64 -1.65 21.62
C LEU A 92 2.65 -2.64 20.47
N ASN A 93 3.81 -3.21 20.11
CA ASN A 93 3.98 -4.12 18.98
C ASN A 93 3.17 -3.65 17.75
N SER A 94 3.33 -2.37 17.42
CA SER A 94 2.50 -1.68 16.44
C SER A 94 3.30 -0.66 15.66
N TRP A 95 2.77 -0.32 14.49
CA TRP A 95 3.23 0.79 13.69
C TRP A 95 2.51 2.08 14.08
N ARG A 96 3.22 3.21 14.00
CA ARG A 96 2.61 4.54 14.04
C ARG A 96 3.13 5.40 12.91
N SER A 97 2.29 6.31 12.42
CA SER A 97 2.71 7.29 11.41
C SER A 97 3.64 8.35 12.00
N LEU A 98 4.64 8.74 11.24
CA LEU A 98 5.51 9.88 11.49
C LEU A 98 5.21 11.02 10.50
N ALA A 99 5.93 12.14 10.65
CA ALA A 99 5.92 13.20 9.65
C ALA A 99 6.35 12.66 8.27
N SER A 100 5.55 12.98 7.26
CA SER A 100 5.81 12.53 5.89
C SER A 100 6.98 13.29 5.25
N MET A 101 7.70 12.63 4.34
CA MET A 101 8.77 13.22 3.54
C MET A 101 8.25 14.36 2.66
N VAL A 102 9.14 15.25 2.21
CA VAL A 102 8.76 16.32 1.27
C VAL A 102 8.44 15.75 -0.11
N VAL A 103 9.24 14.78 -0.57
CA VAL A 103 9.16 14.18 -1.90
C VAL A 103 8.88 12.67 -1.75
N PRO A 104 7.91 12.11 -2.48
CA PRO A 104 7.72 10.66 -2.55
C PRO A 104 8.94 9.96 -3.14
N ARG A 105 9.33 8.81 -2.59
CA ARG A 105 10.54 8.08 -3.00
C ARG A 105 10.29 6.58 -2.88
N ALA A 106 10.91 5.80 -3.75
CA ALA A 106 11.14 4.36 -3.60
C ALA A 106 12.59 4.08 -4.05
N ASP A 107 13.13 2.92 -3.69
CA ASP A 107 14.51 2.52 -4.02
C ASP A 107 15.57 3.50 -3.45
N ALA A 108 15.21 4.17 -2.36
CA ALA A 108 16.07 5.11 -1.65
C ALA A 108 16.81 4.40 -0.51
N THR A 109 17.83 5.06 0.03
CA THR A 109 18.61 4.56 1.17
C THR A 109 18.45 5.47 2.38
N ALA A 110 18.18 4.90 3.55
CA ALA A 110 18.05 5.65 4.80
C ALA A 110 19.21 5.28 5.75
N SER A 111 19.71 6.26 6.50
CA SER A 111 20.75 6.05 7.50
C SER A 111 20.58 7.00 8.67
N ALA A 112 20.73 6.48 9.89
CA ALA A 112 20.77 7.33 11.09
C ALA A 112 22.10 8.08 11.10
N VAL A 113 22.04 9.40 11.26
CA VAL A 113 23.23 10.25 11.37
C VAL A 113 23.62 10.42 12.83
N ASP A 114 22.63 10.59 13.70
CA ASP A 114 22.82 10.69 15.14
C ASP A 114 21.58 10.15 15.88
N SER A 115 21.49 10.43 17.18
CA SER A 115 20.37 9.98 18.02
C SER A 115 19.05 10.69 17.74
N MET A 116 18.98 11.66 16.83
CA MET A 116 17.81 12.49 16.55
C MET A 116 17.54 12.68 15.05
N SER A 117 18.53 12.44 14.19
CA SER A 117 18.44 12.70 12.76
C SER A 117 18.78 11.48 11.91
N MET A 118 18.11 11.39 10.76
CA MET A 118 18.37 10.41 9.72
C MET A 118 18.44 11.11 8.37
N VAL A 119 19.24 10.59 7.47
CA VAL A 119 19.39 11.06 6.09
C VAL A 119 18.81 10.01 5.15
N LEU A 120 18.13 10.49 4.12
CA LEU A 120 17.57 9.70 3.05
C LEU A 120 18.19 10.17 1.72
N VAL A 121 18.83 9.26 0.99
CA VAL A 121 19.46 9.52 -0.32
C VAL A 121 18.69 8.77 -1.40
#